data_AF-A0A9W8JS80-F1
#
_entry.id   AF-A0A9W8JS80-F1
#
_cell.length_a   1.000
_cell.length_b   1.000
_cell.length_c   1.000
_cell.angle_alpha   90.00
_cell.angle_beta   90.00
_cell.angle_gamma   90.00
#
_symmetry.space_group_name_H-M   'P 1'
#
loop_
_entity.id
_entity.type
_entity.pdbx_description
1 polymer ?
#
loop_
_entity_poly.entity_id
_entity_poly.type
_entity_poly.pdbx_seq_one_letter_code
_entity_poly.pdbx_strand_id
1 'polypeptide(L)'
;MSSSSLHIFSLFLLLASLLALPHRTLAHGYIASVSIDGKSYKGNLPAESNTRHPSVVRQIRNTQPVKGVGNKDLACGSGATPASLIADAMPGNQVRFDWKGAGSTSVSYLLFSLND
;
A
#
# COMPACT_ATOMS: atom_id res chain seq x y z
N MET A 1 14.07 29.11 40.78
CA MET A 1 14.04 27.90 39.93
C MET A 1 15.23 27.03 40.34
N SER A 2 15.03 25.80 40.81
CA SER A 2 16.15 24.91 41.18
C SER A 2 16.84 24.39 39.91
N SER A 3 18.15 24.15 39.97
CA SER A 3 18.92 23.51 38.88
C SER A 3 18.24 22.22 38.40
N SER A 4 17.67 21.44 39.32
CA SER A 4 16.92 20.22 39.04
C SER A 4 15.67 20.47 38.18
N SER A 5 14.98 21.61 38.36
CA SER A 5 13.79 21.97 37.58
C SER A 5 14.14 22.39 36.15
N LEU A 6 15.33 22.98 35.91
CA LEU A 6 15.80 23.30 34.56
C LEU A 6 16.11 22.03 33.75
N HIS A 7 16.70 21.01 34.38
CA HIS A 7 17.01 19.74 33.70
C HIS A 7 15.75 18.99 33.27
N ILE A 8 14.71 18.96 34.10
CA ILE A 8 13.43 18.33 33.77
C ILE A 8 12.75 19.05 32.61
N PHE A 9 12.76 20.39 32.61
CA PHE A 9 12.16 21.18 31.54
C PHE A 9 12.89 21.01 30.20
N SER A 10 14.23 20.96 30.24
CA SER A 10 15.06 20.68 29.05
C SER A 10 14.79 19.28 28.49
N LEU A 11 14.70 18.26 29.34
CA LEU A 11 14.39 16.89 28.93
C LEU A 11 12.98 16.78 28.33
N PHE A 12 12.01 17.49 28.91
CA PHE A 12 10.64 17.55 28.40
C PHE A 12 10.55 18.21 27.02
N LEU A 13 11.26 19.34 26.81
CA LEU A 13 11.32 20.01 25.51
C LEU A 13 12.01 19.15 24.44
N LEU A 14 13.08 18.43 24.80
CA LEU A 14 13.76 17.49 23.91
C LEU A 14 12.82 16.35 23.49
N LEU A 15 12.10 15.77 24.45
CA LEU A 15 11.16 14.68 24.19
C LEU A 15 9.96 15.15 23.36
N ALA A 16 9.40 16.33 23.66
CA ALA A 16 8.33 16.94 22.87
C ALA A 16 8.77 17.24 21.44
N SER A 17 10.01 17.70 21.24
CA SER A 17 10.59 17.90 19.90
C SER A 17 10.74 16.59 19.13
N LEU A 18 11.05 15.47 19.81
CA LEU A 18 11.17 14.15 19.18
C LEU A 18 9.80 13.58 18.78
N LEU A 19 8.76 13.83 19.56
CA LEU A 19 7.38 13.41 19.26
C LEU A 19 6.71 14.30 18.20
N ALA A 20 7.18 15.54 18.03
CA ALA A 20 6.66 16.48 17.04
C ALA A 20 7.17 16.22 15.61
N LEU A 21 8.08 15.26 15.38
CA LEU A 21 8.45 14.88 14.02
C LEU A 21 7.22 14.30 13.30
N PRO A 22 6.73 14.92 12.21
CA PRO A 22 5.61 14.36 11.48
C PRO A 22 6.01 12.96 11.00
N HIS A 23 5.25 11.96 11.43
CA HIS A 23 5.36 10.60 10.90
C HIS A 23 4.90 10.66 9.45
N ARG A 24 5.84 10.93 8.54
CA ARG A 24 5.59 10.83 7.10
C ARG A 24 5.55 9.36 6.77
N THR A 25 4.41 8.72 6.99
CA THR A 25 4.12 7.44 6.35
C THR A 25 3.96 7.73 4.87
N LEU A 26 5.05 7.69 4.13
CA LEU A 26 5.06 7.67 2.68
C LEU A 26 4.62 6.26 2.26
N ALA A 27 3.34 5.95 2.52
CA ALA A 27 2.73 4.66 2.26
C ALA A 27 2.40 4.52 0.77
N HIS A 28 3.42 4.68 -0.07
CA HIS A 28 3.35 4.41 -1.50
C HIS A 28 3.49 2.92 -1.71
N GLY A 29 2.63 2.33 -2.54
CA GLY A 29 2.74 0.94 -2.87
C GLY A 29 1.76 0.50 -3.94
N TYR A 30 1.78 -0.80 -4.21
CA TYR A 30 0.94 -1.46 -5.19
C TYR A 30 0.68 -2.92 -4.81
N ILE A 31 -0.40 -3.50 -5.31
CA ILE A 31 -0.66 -4.94 -5.17
C ILE A 31 0.30 -5.69 -6.09
N ALA A 32 1.28 -6.39 -5.50
CA ALA A 32 2.26 -7.17 -6.23
C ALA A 32 1.77 -8.57 -6.58
N SER A 33 0.89 -9.14 -5.74
CA SER A 33 0.18 -10.37 -6.06
C SER A 33 -1.15 -10.48 -5.32
N VAL A 34 -2.04 -11.29 -5.86
CA VAL A 34 -3.28 -11.73 -5.22
C VAL A 34 -3.22 -13.24 -5.10
N SER A 35 -3.65 -13.80 -3.96
CA SER A 35 -3.83 -15.24 -3.83
C SER A 35 -5.27 -15.59 -3.47
N ILE A 36 -5.79 -16.63 -4.09
CA ILE A 36 -7.15 -17.15 -3.89
C ILE A 36 -6.97 -18.62 -3.51
N ASP A 37 -7.34 -18.98 -2.28
CA ASP A 37 -7.13 -20.33 -1.70
C ASP A 37 -5.73 -20.92 -1.92
N GLY A 38 -4.71 -20.07 -1.71
CA GLY A 38 -3.30 -20.46 -1.84
C GLY A 38 -2.76 -20.43 -3.27
N LYS A 39 -3.59 -20.31 -4.31
CA LYS A 39 -3.12 -20.07 -5.68
C LYS A 39 -2.76 -18.60 -5.85
N SER A 40 -1.47 -18.32 -6.07
CA SER A 40 -0.95 -16.96 -6.24
C SER A 40 -0.94 -16.52 -7.70
N TYR A 41 -1.37 -15.29 -7.93
CA TYR A 41 -1.41 -14.61 -9.21
C TYR A 41 -0.55 -13.35 -9.12
N LYS A 42 0.55 -13.35 -9.87
CA LYS A 42 1.49 -12.22 -9.89
C LYS A 42 0.89 -11.04 -10.66
N GLY A 43 1.02 -9.85 -10.08
CA GLY A 43 0.67 -8.58 -10.71
C GLY A 43 1.85 -7.97 -11.47
N ASN A 44 1.51 -7.06 -12.39
CA ASN A 44 2.52 -6.21 -13.02
C ASN A 44 3.09 -5.20 -12.03
N LEU A 45 4.38 -4.89 -12.19
CA LEU A 45 4.95 -3.69 -11.59
C LEU A 45 4.25 -2.44 -12.17
N PRO A 46 4.23 -1.31 -11.44
CA PRO A 46 3.77 -0.05 -11.98
C PRO A 46 4.48 0.30 -13.31
N ALA A 47 3.76 0.88 -14.27
CA ALA A 47 4.23 1.04 -15.64
C ALA A 47 5.53 1.87 -15.77
N GLU A 48 5.84 2.71 -14.78
CA GLU A 48 7.16 3.37 -14.65
C GLU A 48 8.36 2.39 -14.68
N SER A 49 8.13 1.09 -14.43
CA SER A 49 9.16 0.05 -14.50
C SER A 49 9.22 -0.71 -15.84
N ASN A 50 8.41 -0.33 -16.84
CA ASN A 50 8.33 -0.95 -18.18
C ASN A 50 8.11 -2.49 -18.21
N THR A 51 7.65 -3.08 -17.11
CA THR A 51 7.43 -4.53 -17.02
C THR A 51 5.99 -4.87 -17.32
N ARG A 52 5.74 -5.77 -18.28
CA ARG A 52 4.38 -6.22 -18.60
C ARG A 52 4.33 -7.71 -18.88
N HIS A 53 3.41 -8.39 -18.21
CA HIS A 53 3.07 -9.79 -18.43
C HIS A 53 1.56 -9.97 -18.26
N PRO A 54 1.00 -11.09 -18.76
CA PRO A 54 -0.39 -11.42 -18.50
C PRO A 54 -0.67 -11.49 -17.00
N SER A 55 -1.71 -10.80 -16.53
CA SER A 55 -1.99 -10.62 -15.10
C SER A 55 -3.48 -10.45 -14.84
N VAL A 56 -3.93 -10.92 -13.68
CA VAL A 56 -5.30 -10.70 -13.14
C VAL A 56 -5.41 -9.35 -12.41
N VAL A 57 -4.28 -8.78 -12.00
CA VAL A 57 -4.19 -7.44 -11.39
C VAL A 57 -4.02 -6.40 -12.50
N ARG A 58 -4.85 -5.36 -12.48
CA ARG A 58 -4.74 -4.20 -13.39
C ARG A 58 -3.42 -3.47 -13.16
N GLN A 59 -2.67 -3.22 -14.24
CA GLN A 59 -1.41 -2.47 -14.13
C GLN A 59 -1.71 -0.98 -13.96
N ILE A 60 -1.17 -0.38 -12.90
CA ILE A 60 -1.20 1.07 -12.64
C ILE A 60 0.03 1.76 -13.23
N ARG A 61 -0.04 3.08 -13.43
CA ARG A 61 1.06 3.87 -13.97
C ARG A 61 2.17 4.13 -12.94
N ASN A 62 1.80 4.48 -11.71
CA ASN A 62 2.71 4.82 -10.61
C ASN A 62 2.05 4.54 -9.26
N THR A 63 2.83 4.63 -8.18
CA THR A 63 2.39 4.39 -6.80
C THR A 63 1.92 5.63 -6.06
N GLN A 64 1.76 6.77 -6.74
CA GLN A 64 1.32 8.01 -6.10
C GLN A 64 -0.15 7.90 -5.68
N PRO A 65 -0.54 8.37 -4.48
CA PRO A 65 -1.93 8.38 -4.06
C PRO A 65 -2.82 9.13 -5.05
N VAL A 66 -3.93 8.50 -5.43
CA VAL A 66 -4.99 9.17 -6.20
C VAL A 66 -5.73 10.11 -5.25
N LYS A 67 -5.79 11.40 -5.60
CA LYS A 67 -6.41 12.45 -4.77
C LYS A 67 -7.69 12.99 -5.40
N GLY A 68 -8.61 13.43 -4.54
CA GLY A 68 -9.87 14.08 -4.91
C GLY A 68 -10.99 13.09 -5.25
N VAL A 69 -12.18 13.29 -4.65
CA VAL A 69 -13.32 12.34 -4.75
C VAL A 69 -13.92 12.21 -6.15
N GLY A 70 -13.75 13.21 -7.02
CA GLY A 70 -14.19 13.17 -8.42
C GLY A 70 -13.18 12.55 -9.38
N ASN A 71 -12.04 12.06 -8.88
CA ASN A 71 -10.99 11.53 -9.74
C ASN A 71 -11.36 10.11 -10.23
N LYS A 72 -11.54 9.95 -11.54
CA LYS A 72 -11.87 8.67 -12.18
C LYS A 72 -10.86 7.54 -11.88
N ASP A 73 -9.62 7.89 -11.54
CA ASP A 73 -8.58 6.92 -11.23
C ASP A 73 -8.77 6.29 -9.83
N LEU A 74 -9.73 6.76 -9.01
CA LEU A 74 -10.02 6.19 -7.70
C LEU A 74 -10.48 4.72 -7.77
N ALA A 75 -11.13 4.32 -8.87
CA ALA A 75 -11.67 2.97 -9.00
C ALA A 75 -10.59 1.88 -9.13
N CYS A 76 -9.49 2.17 -9.85
CA CYS A 76 -8.49 1.15 -10.21
C CYS A 76 -7.03 1.60 -10.02
N GLY A 77 -6.78 2.83 -9.56
CA GLY A 77 -5.44 3.42 -9.49
C GLY A 77 -5.06 4.25 -10.72
N SER A 78 -3.96 5.00 -10.62
CA SER A 78 -3.57 5.96 -11.66
C SER A 78 -3.31 5.28 -13.01
N GLY A 79 -4.00 5.73 -14.06
CA GLY A 79 -3.79 5.24 -15.42
C GLY A 79 -3.95 3.72 -15.57
N ALA A 80 -4.77 3.10 -14.73
CA ALA A 80 -4.92 1.65 -14.71
C ALA A 80 -5.39 1.12 -16.08
N THR A 81 -4.71 0.09 -16.58
CA THR A 81 -5.11 -0.60 -17.82
C THR A 81 -5.87 -1.89 -17.49
N PRO A 82 -6.78 -2.36 -18.38
CA PRO A 82 -7.46 -3.63 -18.18
C PRO A 82 -6.47 -4.77 -17.91
N ALA A 83 -6.82 -5.63 -16.95
CA ALA A 83 -6.14 -6.89 -16.72
C ALA A 83 -6.36 -7.81 -17.93
N SER A 84 -5.38 -8.66 -18.22
CA SER A 84 -5.45 -9.56 -19.38
C SER A 84 -5.91 -10.97 -19.03
N LEU A 85 -6.06 -11.27 -17.73
CA LEU A 85 -6.51 -12.55 -17.20
C LEU A 85 -7.64 -12.31 -16.19
N ILE A 86 -8.44 -13.35 -15.96
CA ILE A 86 -9.47 -13.40 -14.93
C ILE A 86 -9.12 -14.60 -14.04
N ALA A 87 -9.19 -14.43 -12.72
CA ALA A 87 -9.04 -15.52 -11.77
C ALA A 87 -10.41 -16.03 -11.33
N ASP A 88 -10.64 -17.33 -11.42
CA ASP A 88 -11.81 -17.96 -10.84
C ASP A 88 -11.71 -17.97 -9.31
N ALA A 89 -12.83 -17.67 -8.65
CA ALA A 89 -13.00 -17.75 -7.21
C ALA A 89 -14.39 -18.28 -6.90
N MET A 90 -14.48 -19.16 -5.89
CA MET A 90 -15.78 -19.57 -5.34
C MET A 90 -16.18 -18.64 -4.20
N PRO A 91 -17.49 -18.44 -3.95
CA PRO A 91 -17.95 -17.80 -2.74
C PRO A 91 -17.37 -18.47 -1.48
N GLY A 92 -16.97 -17.66 -0.49
CA GLY A 92 -16.28 -18.15 0.71
C GLY A 92 -14.77 -18.34 0.57
N ASN A 93 -14.20 -18.26 -0.64
CA ASN A 93 -12.76 -18.36 -0.83
C ASN A 93 -12.01 -17.23 -0.14
N GLN A 94 -10.81 -17.53 0.35
CA GLN A 94 -9.97 -16.54 0.99
C GLN A 94 -9.10 -15.83 -0.04
N VAL A 95 -9.24 -14.50 -0.12
CA VAL A 95 -8.43 -13.65 -1.00
C VAL A 95 -7.40 -12.89 -0.17
N ARG A 96 -6.11 -13.09 -0.47
CA ARG A 96 -5.01 -12.33 0.14
C ARG A 96 -4.36 -11.42 -0.87
N PHE A 97 -4.03 -10.21 -0.43
CA PHE A 97 -3.31 -9.23 -1.24
C PHE A 97 -1.91 -9.06 -0.66
N ASP A 98 -0.88 -9.26 -1.49
CA ASP A 98 0.50 -8.90 -1.17
C ASP A 98 0.76 -7.47 -1.61
N TRP A 99 0.95 -6.59 -0.64
CA TRP A 99 1.25 -5.18 -0.88
C TRP A 99 2.76 -4.96 -0.81
N LYS A 100 3.32 -4.36 -1.86
CA LYS A 100 4.71 -3.88 -1.86
C LYS A 100 4.78 -2.37 -1.88
N GLY A 101 5.79 -1.83 -1.20
CA GLY A 101 6.17 -0.43 -1.29
C GLY A 101 6.70 -0.08 -2.68
N ALA A 102 6.79 1.21 -3.00
CA ALA A 102 7.30 1.68 -4.30
C ALA A 102 8.71 1.13 -4.66
N GLY A 103 9.55 0.85 -3.66
CA GLY A 103 10.85 0.19 -3.82
C GLY A 103 10.81 -1.35 -3.81
N SER A 104 9.63 -1.95 -3.99
CA SER A 104 9.38 -3.41 -3.83
C SER A 104 9.67 -3.96 -2.42
N THR A 105 9.63 -3.10 -1.41
CA THR A 105 9.73 -3.50 0.00
C THR A 105 8.44 -4.17 0.46
N SER A 106 8.53 -5.25 1.23
CA SER A 106 7.33 -5.90 1.77
C SER A 106 6.64 -5.01 2.81
N VAL A 107 5.34 -4.78 2.63
CA VAL A 107 4.47 -4.12 3.61
C VAL A 107 3.36 -5.12 3.98
N SER A 108 3.06 -5.25 5.28
CA SER A 108 2.27 -6.35 5.84
C SER A 108 0.96 -6.68 5.10
N TYR A 109 0.65 -7.97 5.04
CA TYR A 109 -0.52 -8.58 4.39
C TYR A 109 -1.85 -8.01 4.89
N LEU A 110 -2.77 -7.69 3.95
CA LEU A 110 -4.18 -7.45 4.25
C LEU A 110 -4.98 -8.71 3.86
N LEU A 111 -5.72 -9.25 4.83
CA LEU A 111 -6.58 -10.43 4.70
C LEU A 111 -8.03 -9.98 4.58
N PHE A 112 -8.71 -10.35 3.49
CA PHE A 112 -10.15 -10.15 3.32
C PHE A 112 -10.81 -11.52 3.11
N SER A 113 -11.92 -11.77 3.83
CA SER A 113 -12.78 -12.95 3.61
C SER A 113 -13.98 -12.50 2.78
N LEU A 114 -14.23 -13.14 1.65
CA LEU A 114 -15.44 -12.89 0.85
C LEU A 114 -16.56 -13.75 1.44
N ASN A 115 -17.29 -13.17 2.40
CA ASN A 115 -18.52 -13.79 2.91
C ASN A 115 -19.70 -13.25 2.11
N ASP A 116 -20.60 -14.15 1.70
CA ASP A 116 -21.89 -13.83 1.08
C ASP A 116 -22.80 -13.04 2.02
#